data_AF-A0A920SMI5-F1
#
_entry.id   AF-A0A920SMI5-F1
#
_cell.length_a   1.000
_cell.length_b   1.000
_cell.length_c   1.000
_cell.angle_alpha   90.00
_cell.angle_beta   90.00
_cell.angle_gamma   90.00
#
_symmetry.space_group_name_H-M   'P 1'
#
loop_
_entity.id
_entity.type
_entity.pdbx_description
1 polymer ?
#
loop_
_entity_poly.entity_id
_entity_poly.type
_entity_poly.pdbx_seq_one_letter_code
_entity_poly.pdbx_strand_id
1 'polypeptide(L)'
;MRFCLEAGEGSTLQLRIGGKCGPTSGTPVDLEVTVRGTLRNGTQSFGPSTNLTGDIVWVQSTNGIDLVLNATRTQVFNPDVFTQLGIDLTNYRIIVVKSPNISTLV
;
A
#
# COMPACT_ATOMS: atom_id res chain seq x y z
N MET A 1 3.96 -7.74 -4.30
CA MET A 1 4.92 -7.62 -3.20
C MET A 1 6.27 -8.12 -3.64
N ARG A 2 6.51 -9.44 -3.62
CA ARG A 2 7.81 -10.03 -3.97
C ARG A 2 8.38 -9.57 -5.32
N PHE A 3 7.57 -9.58 -6.38
CA PHE A 3 7.98 -9.06 -7.69
C PHE A 3 8.43 -7.60 -7.67
N CYS A 4 7.78 -6.74 -6.90
CA CYS A 4 8.15 -5.32 -6.78
C CYS A 4 9.44 -5.14 -5.96
N LEU A 5 9.60 -5.93 -4.89
CA LEU A 5 10.82 -5.94 -4.08
C LEU A 5 12.03 -6.45 -4.87
N GLU A 6 11.83 -7.45 -5.73
CA GLU A 6 12.88 -8.02 -6.57
C GLU A 6 13.20 -7.12 -7.76
N ALA A 7 12.20 -6.49 -8.37
CA ALA A 7 12.40 -5.55 -9.46
C ALA A 7 13.08 -4.25 -9.01
N GLY A 8 12.87 -3.84 -7.75
CA GLY A 8 13.46 -2.62 -7.19
C GLY A 8 12.77 -1.34 -7.63
N GLU A 9 13.16 -0.23 -7.00
CA GLU A 9 12.66 1.11 -7.29
C GLU A 9 13.02 1.54 -8.72
N GLY A 10 12.11 2.28 -9.36
CA GLY A 10 12.22 2.71 -10.76
C GLY A 10 11.72 1.69 -11.79
N SER A 11 11.53 0.42 -11.41
CA SER A 11 11.04 -0.62 -12.31
C SER A 11 9.54 -0.48 -12.59
N THR A 12 9.14 -0.75 -13.85
CA THR A 12 7.74 -0.78 -14.27
C THR A 12 7.25 -2.21 -14.43
N LEU A 13 6.06 -2.50 -13.89
CA LEU A 13 5.47 -3.84 -13.83
C LEU A 13 3.97 -3.79 -14.15
N GLN A 14 3.46 -4.85 -14.77
CA GLN A 14 2.03 -5.08 -14.87
C GLN A 14 1.54 -5.82 -13.61
N LEU A 15 0.68 -5.17 -12.82
CA LEU A 15 0.16 -5.71 -11.57
C LEU A 15 -1.37 -5.84 -11.59
N ARG A 16 -1.86 -7.00 -11.14
CA ARG A 16 -3.26 -7.20 -10.76
C ARG A 16 -3.45 -6.94 -9.27
N ILE A 17 -4.28 -5.95 -8.93
CA ILE A 17 -4.50 -5.47 -7.56
C ILE A 17 -5.97 -5.66 -7.14
N GLY A 18 -6.20 -6.03 -5.88
CA GLY A 18 -7.57 -6.26 -5.35
C GLY A 18 -8.17 -7.63 -5.70
N GLY A 19 -9.40 -7.87 -5.24
CA GLY A 19 -10.19 -9.07 -5.57
C GLY A 19 -9.61 -10.42 -5.12
N LYS A 20 -8.69 -10.45 -4.14
CA LYS A 20 -7.90 -11.65 -3.82
C LYS A 20 -8.55 -12.64 -2.84
N CYS A 21 -9.49 -12.21 -1.99
CA CYS A 21 -10.01 -13.05 -0.91
C CYS A 21 -11.35 -13.73 -1.24
N GLY A 22 -12.12 -13.24 -2.21
CA GLY A 22 -13.41 -13.83 -2.58
C GLY A 22 -14.33 -12.83 -3.30
N PRO A 23 -15.56 -13.24 -3.67
CA PRO A 23 -16.47 -12.41 -4.48
C PRO A 23 -16.78 -11.02 -3.89
N THR A 24 -16.79 -10.91 -2.56
CA THR A 24 -17.01 -9.64 -1.84
C THR A 24 -15.82 -8.68 -1.88
N SER A 25 -14.66 -9.12 -2.38
CA SER A 25 -13.46 -8.29 -2.49
C SER A 25 -13.47 -7.34 -3.70
N GLY A 26 -14.53 -7.37 -4.49
CA GLY A 26 -14.67 -6.62 -5.73
C GLY A 26 -13.83 -7.19 -6.87
N THR A 27 -13.98 -6.58 -8.05
CA THR A 27 -13.22 -6.96 -9.25
C THR A 27 -11.77 -6.50 -9.12
N PRO A 28 -10.77 -7.38 -9.35
CA PRO A 28 -9.38 -6.94 -9.45
C PRO A 28 -9.19 -5.90 -10.56
N VAL A 29 -8.22 -5.02 -10.38
CA VAL A 29 -7.83 -4.02 -11.37
C VAL A 29 -6.42 -4.35 -11.86
N ASP A 30 -6.26 -4.40 -13.18
CA ASP A 30 -4.97 -4.55 -13.84
C ASP A 30 -4.37 -3.17 -14.14
N LEU A 31 -3.15 -2.93 -13.67
CA LEU A 31 -2.48 -1.64 -13.75
C LEU A 31 -1.01 -1.81 -14.14
N GLU A 32 -0.56 -0.95 -15.05
CA GLU A 32 0.86 -0.69 -15.23
C GLU A 32 1.31 0.29 -14.14
N VAL A 33 2.35 -0.08 -13.38
CA VAL A 33 2.84 0.71 -12.27
C VAL A 33 4.35 0.78 -12.24
N THR A 34 4.89 1.90 -11.77
CA THR A 34 6.30 2.07 -11.44
C THR A 34 6.50 1.92 -9.94
N VAL A 35 7.49 1.14 -9.52
CA VAL A 35 7.88 1.01 -8.11
C VAL A 35 8.56 2.30 -7.66
N ARG A 36 8.00 2.95 -6.64
CA ARG A 36 8.49 4.22 -6.10
C ARG A 36 9.27 4.05 -4.81
N GLY A 37 8.95 3.03 -4.03
CA GLY A 37 9.61 2.75 -2.76
C GLY A 37 9.28 1.34 -2.27
N THR A 38 10.21 0.72 -1.56
CA THR A 38 9.97 -0.56 -0.89
C THR A 38 10.50 -0.58 0.53
N LEU A 39 9.78 -1.24 1.43
CA LEU A 39 10.17 -1.41 2.83
C LEU A 39 9.98 -2.86 3.23
N ARG A 40 11.05 -3.51 3.70
CA ARG A 40 10.96 -4.87 4.26
C ARG A 40 10.57 -4.82 5.73
N ASN A 41 9.75 -5.76 6.17
CA ASN A 41 9.33 -5.89 7.57
C ASN A 41 8.80 -4.57 8.16
N GLY A 42 7.95 -3.88 7.39
CA GLY A 42 7.35 -2.63 7.83
C GLY A 42 6.54 -2.77 9.11
N THR A 43 6.42 -1.65 9.81
CA THR A 43 5.70 -1.56 11.07
C THR A 43 4.78 -0.35 11.09
N GLN A 44 3.84 -0.32 12.02
CA GLN A 44 3.02 0.86 12.28
C GLN A 44 2.66 0.92 13.76
N SER A 45 2.46 2.13 14.27
CA SER A 45 2.02 2.36 15.64
C SER A 45 0.55 1.97 15.82
N PHE A 46 0.23 1.37 16.97
CA PHE A 46 -1.13 1.03 17.37
C PHE A 46 -1.31 1.26 18.87
N GLY A 47 -1.74 2.46 19.25
CA GLY A 47 -1.77 2.87 20.65
C GLY A 47 -0.35 2.76 21.26
N PRO A 48 -0.17 2.04 22.39
CA PRO A 48 1.16 1.84 22.99
C PRO A 48 1.97 0.71 22.35
N SER A 49 1.44 0.00 21.35
CA SER A 49 2.12 -1.13 20.71
C SER A 49 2.49 -0.86 19.25
N THR A 50 3.23 -1.80 18.66
CA THR A 50 3.62 -1.78 17.26
C THR A 50 3.04 -3.01 16.56
N ASN A 51 2.42 -2.79 15.39
CA ASN A 51 1.89 -3.85 14.54
C ASN A 51 2.78 -4.04 13.32
N LEU A 52 3.05 -5.30 12.97
CA LEU A 52 3.74 -5.65 11.73
C LEU A 52 2.81 -5.47 10.53
N THR A 53 3.27 -4.74 9.51
CA THR A 53 2.59 -4.65 8.20
C THR A 53 3.18 -5.63 7.20
N GLY A 54 4.31 -6.26 7.52
CA GLY A 54 5.10 -7.04 6.59
C GLY A 54 5.73 -6.13 5.54
N ASP A 55 6.16 -6.72 4.42
CA ASP A 55 6.74 -5.93 3.34
C ASP A 55 5.72 -4.94 2.79
N ILE A 56 6.16 -3.72 2.55
CA ILE A 56 5.37 -2.63 1.98
C ILE A 56 5.97 -2.26 0.65
N VAL A 57 5.12 -2.05 -0.36
CA VAL A 57 5.56 -1.43 -1.61
C VAL A 57 4.69 -0.23 -1.93
N TRP A 58 5.35 0.85 -2.29
CA TRP A 58 4.74 2.04 -2.89
C TRP A 58 4.95 1.95 -4.40
N VAL A 59 3.85 1.94 -5.14
CA VAL A 59 3.84 1.94 -6.59
C VAL A 59 2.98 3.10 -7.08
N GLN A 60 3.32 3.65 -8.24
CA GLN A 60 2.58 4.71 -8.88
C GLN A 60 2.05 4.20 -10.21
N SER A 61 0.73 4.32 -10.44
CA SER A 61 0.13 4.01 -11.73
C SER A 61 0.53 5.03 -12.80
N THR A 62 0.43 4.63 -14.06
CA THR A 62 0.65 5.53 -15.22
C THR A 62 -0.25 6.77 -15.21
N ASN A 63 -1.39 6.71 -14.52
CA ASN A 63 -2.32 7.84 -14.36
C ASN A 63 -1.98 8.76 -13.17
N GLY A 64 -0.84 8.56 -12.51
CA GLY A 64 -0.38 9.40 -11.39
C GLY A 64 -1.04 9.09 -10.05
N ILE A 65 -1.75 7.96 -9.92
CA ILE A 65 -2.31 7.51 -8.64
C ILE A 65 -1.26 6.67 -7.91
N ASP A 66 -0.94 7.04 -6.67
CA ASP A 66 -0.09 6.27 -5.78
C ASP A 66 -0.87 5.19 -5.03
N LEU A 67 -0.30 3.99 -4.98
CA LEU A 67 -0.81 2.87 -4.22
C LEU A 67 0.26 2.37 -3.26
N VAL A 68 -0.09 2.30 -1.98
CA VAL A 68 0.73 1.65 -0.96
C VAL A 68 0.07 0.35 -0.58
N LEU A 69 0.81 -0.73 -0.77
CA LEU A 69 0.33 -2.09 -0.56
C LEU A 69 1.17 -2.71 0.56
N ASN A 70 0.59 -3.59 1.38
CA ASN A 70 1.29 -4.35 2.41
C ASN A 70 1.11 -5.87 2.21
N ALA A 71 2.11 -6.66 2.61
CA ALA A 71 2.12 -8.11 2.47
C ALA A 71 1.29 -8.80 3.55
N THR A 72 1.34 -8.30 4.79
CA THR A 72 0.53 -8.84 5.89
C THR A 72 -0.87 -8.25 5.81
N ARG A 73 -1.90 -9.07 6.03
CA ARG A 73 -3.30 -8.62 6.05
C ARG A 73 -3.59 -7.79 7.31
N THR A 74 -3.14 -6.53 7.29
CA THR A 74 -3.44 -5.51 8.28
C THR A 74 -3.99 -4.26 7.59
N GLN A 75 -4.82 -3.51 8.31
CA GLN A 75 -5.25 -2.18 7.86
C GLN A 75 -4.25 -1.12 8.32
N VAL A 76 -4.29 0.05 7.70
CA VAL A 76 -3.54 1.21 8.17
C VAL A 76 -4.26 1.79 9.39
N PHE A 77 -3.55 1.87 10.51
CA PHE A 77 -4.01 2.44 11.78
C PHE A 77 -3.35 3.78 12.08
N ASN A 78 -2.15 4.01 11.55
CA ASN A 78 -1.38 5.21 11.80
C ASN A 78 -0.67 5.68 10.51
N PRO A 79 -0.60 7.00 10.26
CA PRO A 79 0.15 7.56 9.13
C PRO A 79 1.65 7.21 9.06
N ASP A 80 2.25 6.80 10.18
CA ASP A 80 3.69 6.49 10.28
C ASP A 80 4.17 5.39 9.30
N VAL A 81 3.26 4.54 8.84
CA VAL A 81 3.51 3.55 7.78
C VAL A 81 3.95 4.21 6.46
N PHE A 82 3.42 5.40 6.15
CA PHE A 82 3.72 6.13 4.92
C PHE A 82 5.02 6.92 5.04
N THR A 83 5.26 7.53 6.20
CA THR A 83 6.48 8.33 6.44
C THR A 83 7.73 7.46 6.41
N GLN A 84 7.64 6.17 6.77
CA GLN A 84 8.75 5.21 6.61
C GLN A 84 9.17 4.98 5.16
N LEU A 85 8.28 5.23 4.20
CA LEU A 85 8.56 5.21 2.76
C LEU A 85 8.92 6.60 2.20
N GLY A 86 9.09 7.61 3.07
CA GLY A 86 9.32 8.99 2.66
C GLY A 86 8.10 9.68 2.05
N ILE A 87 6.90 9.10 2.21
CA ILE A 87 5.66 9.66 1.69
C ILE A 87 5.14 10.69 2.68
N ASP A 88 5.11 11.95 2.24
CA ASP A 88 4.44 13.03 2.96
C ASP A 88 2.99 13.14 2.48
N LEU A 89 2.07 12.74 3.36
CA LEU A 89 0.63 12.72 3.12
C LEU A 89 0.04 14.11 2.84
N THR A 90 0.69 15.19 3.26
CA THR A 90 0.19 16.56 3.00
C THR A 90 0.24 16.95 1.52
N ASN A 91 1.02 16.22 0.72
CA ASN A 91 1.08 16.39 -0.74
C ASN A 91 -0.12 15.77 -1.47
N TYR A 92 -1.00 15.06 -0.77
CA TYR A 92 -2.16 14.38 -1.34
C TYR A 92 -3.43 15.17 -1.07
N ARG A 93 -4.24 15.37 -2.13
CA ARG A 93 -5.57 15.97 -2.01
C ARG A 93 -6.60 15.01 -1.42
N ILE A 94 -6.43 13.72 -1.68
CA ILE A 94 -7.35 12.65 -1.27
C ILE A 94 -6.50 11.44 -0.90
N ILE A 95 -6.77 10.85 0.26
CA ILE A 95 -6.16 9.61 0.72
C ILE A 95 -7.28 8.63 1.02
N VAL A 96 -7.20 7.42 0.46
CA VAL A 96 -8.21 6.38 0.67
C VAL A 96 -7.56 5.21 1.36
N VAL A 97 -8.05 4.86 2.55
CA VAL A 97 -7.60 3.68 3.29
C VAL A 97 -8.57 2.52 3.05
N LYS A 98 -8.04 1.37 2.61
CA LYS A 98 -8.84 0.13 2.52
C LYS A 98 -8.83 -0.60 3.86
N SER A 99 -9.98 -0.66 4.53
CA SER A 99 -10.20 -1.46 5.73
C SER A 99 -11.20 -2.61 5.49
N PRO A 100 -11.12 -3.71 6.27
CA PRO A 100 -12.18 -4.72 6.36
C PRO A 100 -13.33 -4.30 7.28
N ASN A 101 -13.04 -3.43 8.27
CA ASN A 101 -14.02 -2.82 9.17
C ASN A 101 -14.18 -1.38 8.71
N ILE A 102 -15.32 -1.01 8.18
CA ILE A 102 -15.52 0.35 7.65
C ILE A 102 -15.37 1.35 8.80
N SER A 103 -14.31 2.16 8.74
CA SER A 103 -14.20 3.41 9.46
C SER A 103 -13.57 4.36 8.44
N THR A 104 -14.44 5.11 7.78
CA THR A 104 -14.10 6.16 6.85
C THR A 104 -13.08 7.09 7.51
N LEU A 105 -11.84 7.09 7.02
CA LEU A 105 -10.97 8.25 7.15
C LEU A 105 -11.20 9.06 5.87
N VAL A 106 -12.02 10.10 6.01
CA VAL A 106 -12.05 11.24 5.09
C VAL A 106 -10.78 12.06 5.28
#